data_AF-A0A1M7ECC3-F1
#
_entry.id   AF-A0A1M7ECC3-F1
#
_cell.length_a   1.000
_cell.length_b   1.000
_cell.length_c   1.000
_cell.angle_alpha   90.00
_cell.angle_beta   90.00
_cell.angle_gamma   90.00
#
_symmetry.space_group_name_H-M   'P 1'
#
loop_
_entity.id
_entity.type
_entity.pdbx_description
1 polymer ?
#
loop_
_entity_poly.entity_id
_entity_poly.type
_entity_poly.pdbx_seq_one_letter_code
_entity_poly.pdbx_strand_id
1 'polypeptide(L)'
;MENIATYPEWHQLPFSLTNAELINPKEVVEEFCWQFSLSEIRTLLKEWYAASLSDDVADSKSIFITYTALEKLIEAIYQINKMETPEE
;
A
#
# COMPACT_ATOMS: atom_id res chain seq x y z
N MET A 1 5.65 11.40 -22.90
CA MET A 1 6.11 11.76 -21.54
C MET A 1 5.11 12.76 -21.03
N GLU A 2 4.22 12.34 -20.14
CA GLU A 2 3.23 13.25 -19.57
C GLU A 2 3.94 14.37 -18.80
N ASN A 3 3.43 15.58 -19.01
CA ASN A 3 3.96 16.82 -18.47
C ASN A 3 3.81 16.77 -16.95
N ILE A 4 4.93 16.73 -16.20
CA ILE A 4 4.97 16.80 -14.72
C ILE A 4 4.63 18.24 -14.27
N ALA A 5 3.57 18.80 -14.82
CA ALA A 5 3.10 20.14 -14.52
C ALA A 5 2.35 20.12 -13.18
N THR A 6 3.12 20.45 -12.15
CA THR A 6 2.69 21.13 -10.92
C THR A 6 1.70 20.38 -10.03
N TYR A 7 2.07 19.20 -9.55
CA TYR A 7 1.55 18.78 -8.27
C TYR A 7 2.09 19.72 -7.17
N PRO A 8 1.24 20.18 -6.23
CA PRO A 8 1.70 21.00 -5.11
C PRO A 8 2.77 20.28 -4.30
N GLU A 9 3.66 21.03 -3.62
CA GLU A 9 4.73 20.44 -2.79
C GLU A 9 4.21 19.43 -1.77
N TRP A 10 3.01 19.64 -1.21
CA TRP A 10 2.38 18.69 -0.29
C TRP A 10 2.13 17.31 -0.89
N HIS A 11 2.01 17.19 -2.22
CA HIS A 11 1.79 15.90 -2.90
C HIS A 11 3.04 15.01 -2.89
N GLN A 12 4.20 15.58 -2.55
CA GLN A 12 5.45 14.83 -2.40
C GLN A 12 5.74 14.48 -0.93
N LEU A 13 4.85 14.85 -0.01
CA LEU A 13 4.99 14.62 1.42
C LEU A 13 3.93 13.61 1.90
N PRO A 14 4.19 12.87 3.00
CA PRO A 14 3.15 12.07 3.62
C PRO A 14 2.00 12.97 4.07
N PHE A 15 0.80 12.69 3.56
CA PHE A 15 -0.39 13.50 3.83
C PHE A 15 -1.38 12.79 4.76
N SER A 16 -1.47 11.45 4.67
CA SER A 16 -2.46 10.66 5.40
C SER A 16 -2.03 10.29 6.81
N LEU A 17 -0.75 10.46 7.16
CA LEU A 17 -0.22 10.16 8.48
C LEU A 17 -0.44 11.34 9.43
N THR A 18 -0.90 11.05 10.64
CA THR A 18 -0.93 11.98 11.76
C THR A 18 0.49 12.34 12.22
N ASN A 19 0.62 13.42 13.01
CA ASN A 19 1.92 13.82 13.57
C ASN A 19 2.54 12.72 14.44
N ALA A 20 1.73 11.90 15.12
CA ALA A 20 2.24 10.78 15.92
C ALA A 20 2.79 9.67 15.02
N GLU A 21 2.06 9.30 13.97
CA GLU A 21 2.50 8.29 12.99
C GLU A 21 3.69 8.76 12.15
N LEU A 22 3.86 10.07 11.93
CA LEU A 22 5.08 10.61 11.33
C LEU A 22 6.32 10.41 12.20
N ILE A 23 6.15 10.47 13.53
CA ILE A 23 7.23 10.23 14.50
C ILE A 23 7.50 8.73 14.64
N ASN A 24 6.44 7.92 14.61
CA ASN A 24 6.52 6.47 14.73
C ASN A 24 5.69 5.75 13.64
N PRO A 25 6.17 5.70 12.38
CA PRO A 25 5.41 5.11 11.27
C PRO A 25 5.23 3.60 11.41
N LYS A 26 6.00 2.97 12.30
CA LYS A 26 5.88 1.54 12.61
C LYS A 26 4.54 1.19 13.24
N GLU A 27 3.94 2.08 14.03
CA GLU A 27 2.60 1.84 14.61
C GLU A 27 1.55 1.56 13.53
N VAL A 28 1.62 2.25 12.40
CA VAL A 28 0.72 2.04 11.25
C VAL A 28 0.94 0.66 10.61
N VAL A 29 2.20 0.23 10.53
CA VAL A 29 2.57 -1.08 9.97
C VAL A 29 2.07 -2.20 10.87
N GLU A 30 2.26 -2.07 12.18
CA GLU A 30 1.77 -3.02 13.17
C GLU A 30 0.24 -3.08 13.17
N GLU A 31 -0.43 -1.92 13.23
CA GLU A 31 -1.89 -1.83 13.20
C GLU A 31 -2.46 -2.47 11.93
N PHE A 32 -1.85 -2.21 10.78
CA PHE A 32 -2.24 -2.84 9.53
C PHE A 32 -2.14 -4.38 9.60
N CYS A 33 -1.05 -4.92 10.17
CA CYS A 33 -0.87 -6.36 10.35
C CYS A 33 -1.84 -6.98 11.36
N TRP A 34 -2.33 -6.20 12.34
CA TRP A 34 -3.37 -6.64 13.27
C TRP A 34 -4.78 -6.57 12.68
N GLN A 35 -5.03 -5.56 11.83
CA GLN A 35 -6.35 -5.31 11.25
C GLN A 35 -6.71 -6.31 10.15
N PHE A 36 -5.72 -6.79 9.40
CA PHE A 36 -5.94 -7.72 8.30
C PHE A 36 -5.09 -8.97 8.48
N SER A 37 -5.65 -10.14 8.20
CA SER A 37 -4.83 -11.31 7.88
C SER A 37 -4.28 -11.18 6.45
N LEU A 38 -3.14 -11.83 6.20
CA LEU A 38 -2.49 -11.80 4.89
C LEU A 38 -3.42 -12.35 3.78
N SER A 39 -4.30 -13.30 4.10
CA SER A 39 -5.31 -13.82 3.18
C SER A 39 -6.42 -12.81 2.85
N GLU A 40 -6.90 -12.07 3.85
CA GLU A 40 -7.97 -11.08 3.65
C GLU A 40 -7.48 -9.95 2.76
N ILE A 41 -6.32 -9.37 3.06
CA ILE A 41 -5.80 -8.25 2.26
C ILE A 41 -5.46 -8.66 0.83
N ARG A 42 -4.96 -9.88 0.60
CA ARG A 42 -4.75 -10.41 -0.77
C ARG A 42 -6.06 -10.51 -1.54
N THR A 43 -7.14 -10.89 -0.87
CA THR A 43 -8.47 -10.98 -1.50
C THR A 43 -8.98 -9.60 -1.87
N LEU A 44 -8.94 -8.65 -0.93
CA LEU A 44 -9.33 -7.25 -1.17
C LEU A 44 -8.51 -6.60 -2.29
N LEU A 45 -7.19 -6.83 -2.31
CA LEU A 45 -6.31 -6.27 -3.35
C LEU A 45 -6.63 -6.86 -4.73
N LYS A 46 -6.96 -8.15 -4.80
CA LYS A 46 -7.37 -8.80 -6.05
C LYS A 46 -8.72 -8.30 -6.56
N GLU A 47 -9.67 -8.06 -5.65
CA GLU A 47 -10.95 -7.45 -5.99
C GLU A 47 -10.77 -6.03 -6.51
N TRP A 48 -9.92 -5.22 -5.85
CA TRP A 48 -9.57 -3.88 -6.31
C TRP A 48 -8.91 -3.88 -7.69
N TYR A 49 -7.98 -4.81 -7.94
CA TYR A 49 -7.35 -4.97 -9.25
C TYR A 49 -8.37 -5.31 -10.34
N ALA A 50 -9.25 -6.28 -10.09
CA ALA A 50 -10.30 -6.65 -11.04
C ALA A 50 -11.26 -5.49 -11.33
N ALA A 51 -11.67 -4.75 -10.30
CA ALA A 51 -12.52 -3.56 -10.46
C ALA A 51 -11.81 -2.46 -11.27
N SER A 52 -10.52 -2.22 -11.02
CA SER A 52 -9.74 -1.21 -11.73
C SER A 52 -9.58 -1.52 -13.23
N LEU A 53 -9.58 -2.80 -13.61
CA LEU A 53 -9.53 -3.23 -15.01
C LEU A 53 -10.88 -3.17 -15.73
N SER A 54 -11.99 -2.92 -15.02
CA SER A 54 -13.32 -2.81 -15.63
C SER A 54 -13.57 -1.46 -16.32
N ASP A 55 -12.66 -0.51 -16.14
CA ASP A 55 -12.71 0.81 -16.78
C ASP A 55 -11.96 0.77 -18.12
N ASP A 56 -12.69 0.99 -19.22
CA ASP A 56 -12.19 0.92 -20.60
C ASP A 56 -11.12 1.98 -20.92
N VAL A 57 -11.03 3.07 -20.14
CA VAL A 57 -9.98 4.10 -20.33
C VAL A 57 -8.77 3.90 -19.44
N ALA A 58 -8.80 2.91 -18.55
CA ALA A 58 -7.74 2.71 -17.58
C ALA A 58 -6.46 2.13 -18.20
N ASP A 59 -5.31 2.64 -17.77
CA ASP A 59 -4.02 2.09 -18.16
C ASP A 59 -3.76 0.76 -17.44
N SER A 60 -4.21 -0.33 -18.06
CA SER A 60 -4.04 -1.70 -17.57
C SER A 60 -2.60 -2.05 -17.19
N LYS A 61 -1.61 -1.47 -17.88
CA LYS A 61 -0.20 -1.72 -17.57
C LYS A 61 0.19 -1.07 -16.25
N SER A 62 -0.17 0.20 -16.06
CA SER A 62 0.10 0.91 -14.80
C SER A 62 -0.67 0.30 -13.62
N ILE A 63 -1.90 -0.18 -13.86
CA ILE A 63 -2.69 -0.90 -12.86
C ILE A 63 -1.98 -2.20 -12.45
N PHE A 64 -1.52 -3.01 -13.40
CA PHE A 64 -0.80 -4.25 -13.10
C PHE A 64 0.51 -4.00 -12.34
N ILE A 65 1.28 -2.98 -12.75
CA ILE A 65 2.52 -2.60 -12.06
C ILE A 65 2.21 -2.20 -10.61
N THR A 66 1.19 -1.38 -10.39
CA THR A 66 0.79 -0.95 -9.05
C THR A 66 0.31 -2.13 -8.20
N TYR A 67 -0.54 -3.02 -8.74
CA TYR A 67 -1.01 -4.22 -8.07
C TYR A 67 0.14 -5.10 -7.58
N THR A 68 1.07 -5.45 -8.48
CA THR A 68 2.22 -6.31 -8.13
C THR A 68 3.19 -5.66 -7.15
N ALA A 69 3.33 -4.33 -7.19
CA ALA A 69 4.11 -3.59 -6.21
C ALA A 69 3.46 -3.63 -4.82
N LEU A 70 2.14 -3.47 -4.75
CA LEU A 70 1.39 -3.54 -3.49
C LEU A 70 1.41 -4.94 -2.89
N GLU A 71 1.30 -6.01 -3.68
CA GLU A 71 1.45 -7.38 -3.18
C GLU A 71 2.80 -7.58 -2.48
N LYS A 72 3.90 -7.17 -3.12
CA LYS A 72 5.24 -7.26 -2.54
C LYS A 72 5.42 -6.40 -1.30
N LEU A 73 4.85 -5.19 -1.30
CA LEU A 73 4.90 -4.29 -0.14
C LEU A 73 4.18 -4.90 1.06
N ILE A 74 2.99 -5.46 0.84
CA ILE A 74 2.22 -6.15 1.89
C ILE A 74 3.03 -7.32 2.44
N GLU A 75 3.59 -8.18 1.59
CA GLU A 75 4.42 -9.31 2.04
C GLU A 75 5.65 -8.84 2.83
N ALA A 76 6.31 -7.77 2.40
CA ALA A 76 7.43 -7.17 3.12
C ALA A 76 7.00 -6.65 4.50
N ILE A 77 5.85 -5.97 4.59
CA ILE A 77 5.27 -5.46 5.85
C ILE A 77 5.06 -6.60 6.85
N TYR A 78 4.40 -7.69 6.45
CA TYR A 78 4.20 -8.84 7.34
C TYR A 78 5.52 -9.46 7.79
N GLN A 79 6.50 -9.53 6.89
CA GLN A 79 7.78 -10.14 7.22
C GLN A 79 8.60 -9.27 8.17
N ILE A 80 8.58 -7.94 8.01
CA ILE A 80 9.18 -6.99 8.95
C ILE A 80 8.52 -7.14 10.32
N ASN A 81 7.19 -7.09 10.39
CA ASN A 81 6.45 -7.24 11.64
C ASN A 81 6.79 -8.56 12.34
N LYS A 82 6.84 -9.68 11.59
CA LYS A 82 7.22 -10.99 12.13
C LYS A 82 8.65 -11.04 12.66
N MET A 83 9.62 -10.38 12.02
CA MET A 83 11.01 -10.36 12.48
C MET A 83 11.18 -9.64 13.82
N GLU A 84 10.28 -8.72 14.15
CA GLU A 84 10.33 -7.90 15.35
C GLU A 84 9.56 -8.50 16.54
N THR A 85 8.58 -9.36 16.28
CA THR A 85 7.96 -10.25 17.27
C THR A 85 8.60 -11.63 17.21
N PRO A 86 9.69 -11.91 17.96
CA PRO A 86 10.19 -13.28 18.08
C PRO A 86 9.08 -14.17 18.63
N GLU A 87 8.77 -15.25 17.91
CA GLU A 87 7.83 -16.30 18.35
C GLU A 87 8.25 -16.78 19.76
N GLU A 88 7.38 -16.57 20.76
CA GLU A 88 7.51 -17.16 22.11
C GLU A 88 7.32 -18.68 22.11
#